data_AF-X1FHD4-F1
#
_entry.id   AF-X1FHD4-F1
#
_cell.length_a   1.000
_cell.length_b   1.000
_cell.length_c   1.000
_cell.angle_alpha   90.00
_cell.angle_beta   90.00
_cell.angle_gamma   90.00
#
_symmetry.space_group_name_H-M   'P 1'
#
loop_
_entity.id
_entity.type
_entity.pdbx_description
1 polymer ?
#
loop_
_entity_poly.entity_id
_entity_poly.type
_entity_poly.pdbx_seq_one_letter_code
_entity_poly.pdbx_strand_id
1 'polypeptide(L)'
;MTRKILLLIVLIPSILIICLSVSGEVSVKEIEMNIPTYATGPDDPSPPLWNLRVYPYPMQTDITRKKIIKKYRVVVMENDYIQLLILPELGGRVLAAFDKTNGNFDFIYHNQVMKPGLVALRGAWLSGGIEWNF
;
A
#
# COMPACT_ATOMS: atom_id res chain seq x y z
N MET A 1 7.50 25.48 -70.42
CA MET A 1 7.29 24.06 -70.06
C MET A 1 8.15 23.73 -68.84
N THR A 2 7.80 24.22 -67.63
CA THR A 2 8.55 23.93 -66.38
C THR A 2 7.77 24.33 -65.10
N ARG A 3 6.43 24.48 -65.16
CA ARG A 3 5.59 24.95 -64.03
C ARG A 3 4.55 23.91 -63.53
N LYS A 4 4.76 22.62 -63.74
CA LYS A 4 3.80 21.56 -63.36
C LYS A 4 4.36 20.41 -62.52
N ILE A 5 5.50 20.59 -61.83
CA ILE A 5 6.04 19.58 -60.88
C ILE A 5 6.06 20.19 -59.46
N LEU A 6 5.05 21.01 -59.14
CA LEU A 6 4.89 21.66 -57.82
C LEU A 6 3.65 21.14 -57.07
N LEU A 7 3.05 20.01 -57.46
CA LEU A 7 1.68 19.70 -57.01
C LEU A 7 1.33 18.23 -56.80
N LEU A 8 2.29 17.32 -56.61
CA LEU A 8 1.96 15.88 -56.45
C LEU A 8 2.72 15.12 -55.35
N ILE A 9 3.21 15.80 -54.30
CA ILE A 9 3.54 15.16 -53.01
C ILE A 9 3.01 16.04 -51.87
N VAL A 10 1.78 16.51 -52.05
CA VAL A 10 0.86 16.81 -50.95
C VAL A 10 0.06 15.52 -50.78
N LEU A 11 -0.08 15.00 -49.55
CA LEU A 11 -0.74 13.73 -49.18
C LEU A 11 0.15 12.49 -49.05
N ILE A 12 1.10 12.50 -48.12
CA ILE A 12 1.15 11.43 -47.12
C ILE A 12 1.11 12.13 -45.78
N PRO A 13 0.07 11.96 -44.96
CA PRO A 13 0.00 12.63 -43.68
C PRO A 13 1.14 12.06 -42.83
N SER A 14 2.15 12.88 -42.60
CA SER A 14 3.08 12.76 -41.48
C SER A 14 2.33 13.06 -40.17
N ILE A 15 1.22 12.34 -39.98
CA ILE A 15 0.58 12.11 -38.69
C ILE A 15 1.33 10.92 -38.12
N LEU A 16 2.55 11.19 -37.67
CA LEU A 16 3.10 10.45 -36.57
C LEU A 16 2.36 10.98 -35.34
N ILE A 17 1.10 10.55 -35.16
CA ILE A 17 0.53 10.52 -33.82
C ILE A 17 1.41 9.54 -33.08
N ILE A 18 2.45 10.08 -32.45
CA ILE A 18 3.04 9.47 -31.29
C ILE A 18 1.86 9.42 -30.33
N CYS A 19 1.18 8.27 -30.31
CA CYS A 19 0.37 7.87 -29.18
C CYS A 19 1.37 7.67 -28.05
N LEU A 20 1.84 8.79 -27.46
CA LEU A 20 2.39 8.77 -26.13
C LEU A 20 1.18 8.31 -25.31
N SER A 21 1.13 7.02 -25.01
CA SER A 21 0.48 6.59 -23.80
C SER A 21 1.08 7.48 -22.72
N VAL A 22 0.32 8.47 -22.25
CA VAL A 22 0.57 9.07 -20.95
C VAL A 22 0.34 7.92 -19.99
N SER A 23 1.36 7.08 -19.83
CA SER A 23 1.50 6.32 -18.60
C SER A 23 1.62 7.40 -17.55
N GLY A 24 0.54 7.65 -16.81
CA GLY A 24 0.57 8.59 -15.69
C GLY A 24 1.81 8.28 -14.86
N GLU A 25 2.58 9.31 -14.54
CA GLU A 25 3.89 9.14 -13.92
C GLU A 25 3.67 8.49 -12.54
N VAL A 26 4.10 7.24 -12.39
CA VAL A 26 4.05 6.53 -11.11
C VAL A 26 5.31 6.86 -10.35
N SER A 27 5.15 7.35 -9.12
CA SER A 27 6.27 7.58 -8.21
C SER A 27 6.19 6.66 -6.99
N VAL A 28 7.35 6.24 -6.52
CA VAL A 28 7.50 5.39 -5.34
C VAL A 28 8.62 5.98 -4.48
N LYS A 29 8.35 6.16 -3.19
CA LYS A 29 9.34 6.64 -2.22
C LYS A 29 9.14 5.96 -0.87
N GLU A 30 10.23 5.84 -0.12
CA GLU A 30 10.17 5.36 1.26
C GLU A 30 10.26 6.53 2.22
N ILE A 31 9.42 6.52 3.25
CA ILE A 31 9.41 7.50 4.33
C ILE A 31 9.37 6.81 5.69
N GLU A 32 9.77 7.52 6.74
CA GLU A 32 9.43 7.14 8.11
C GLU A 32 8.13 7.83 8.53
N MET A 33 7.20 7.07 9.11
CA MET A 33 5.95 7.60 9.67
C MET A 33 5.81 7.22 11.13
N ASN A 34 5.48 8.20 11.98
CA ASN A 34 5.15 7.98 13.38
C ASN A 34 3.68 7.57 13.49
N ILE A 35 3.41 6.32 13.85
CA ILE A 35 2.05 5.80 14.01
C ILE A 35 1.82 5.43 15.48
N PRO A 36 0.76 5.96 16.13
CA PRO A 36 0.43 5.56 17.48
C PRO A 36 0.07 4.08 17.53
N THR A 37 0.76 3.33 18.38
CA THR A 37 0.75 1.87 18.41
C THR A 37 0.51 1.36 19.82
N TYR A 38 -0.41 0.42 19.98
CA TYR A 38 -0.60 -0.32 21.22
C TYR A 38 0.40 -1.48 21.23
N ALA A 39 1.30 -1.48 22.21
CA ALA A 39 2.30 -2.52 22.35
C ALA A 39 1.64 -3.87 22.65
N THR A 40 2.16 -4.93 22.05
CA THR A 40 1.91 -6.31 22.50
C THR A 40 2.92 -6.66 23.59
N GLY A 41 2.55 -7.60 24.46
CA GLY A 41 3.49 -8.25 25.35
C GLY A 41 4.34 -9.29 24.61
N PRO A 42 5.11 -10.11 25.34
CA PRO A 42 5.88 -11.20 24.75
C PRO A 42 4.95 -12.22 24.09
N ASP A 43 5.45 -12.87 23.03
CA ASP A 43 4.78 -14.04 22.44
C ASP A 43 4.72 -15.19 23.47
N ASP A 44 3.69 -16.03 23.39
CA ASP A 44 3.51 -17.19 24.28
C ASP A 44 4.69 -18.16 24.10
N PRO A 45 5.44 -18.50 25.16
CA PRO A 45 6.57 -19.43 25.07
C PRO A 45 6.13 -20.87 24.80
N SER A 46 4.86 -21.20 25.03
CA SER A 46 4.31 -22.53 24.82
C SER A 46 4.05 -22.76 23.33
N PRO A 47 4.63 -23.80 22.71
CA PRO A 47 4.35 -24.09 21.30
C PRO A 47 2.87 -24.45 21.13
N PRO A 48 2.17 -23.90 20.11
CA PRO A 48 0.76 -24.16 19.90
C PRO A 48 0.53 -25.53 19.24
N LEU A 49 0.90 -26.61 19.92
CA LEU A 49 0.76 -27.99 19.42
C LEU A 49 -0.71 -28.39 19.18
N TRP A 50 -1.64 -27.67 19.81
CA TRP A 50 -3.09 -27.79 19.59
C TRP A 50 -3.57 -27.13 18.29
N ASN A 51 -2.76 -26.27 17.66
CA ASN A 51 -3.07 -25.59 16.41
C ASN A 51 -1.92 -25.70 15.41
N LEU A 52 -1.88 -26.83 14.69
CA LEU A 52 -0.85 -27.14 13.70
C LEU A 52 -0.81 -26.18 12.49
N ARG A 53 -1.85 -25.36 12.29
CA ARG A 53 -1.85 -24.33 11.23
C ARG A 53 -0.98 -23.12 11.59
N VAL A 54 -0.75 -22.91 12.88
CA VAL A 54 0.09 -21.81 13.40
C VAL A 54 1.52 -22.27 13.61
N TYR A 55 1.72 -23.52 14.02
CA TYR A 55 3.05 -24.09 14.24
C TYR A 55 3.93 -23.92 12.99
N PRO A 56 5.20 -23.47 13.13
CA PRO A 56 5.98 -23.33 14.36
C PRO A 56 5.93 -21.93 15.02
N TYR A 57 5.05 -21.03 14.56
CA TYR A 57 5.00 -19.68 15.12
C TYR A 57 4.37 -19.67 16.53
N PRO A 58 4.85 -18.83 17.45
CA PRO A 58 4.22 -18.69 18.76
C PRO A 58 2.94 -17.85 18.67
N MET A 59 2.07 -18.03 19.66
CA MET A 59 0.84 -17.24 19.79
C MET A 59 1.17 -15.83 20.30
N GLN A 60 0.40 -14.85 19.85
CA GLN A 60 0.52 -13.43 20.18
C GLN A 60 -0.74 -12.98 20.92
N THR A 61 -0.88 -13.45 22.16
CA THR A 61 -2.12 -13.31 22.96
C THR A 61 -2.04 -12.23 24.03
N ASP A 62 -0.84 -11.71 24.33
CA ASP A 62 -0.66 -10.62 25.29
C ASP A 62 -0.90 -9.25 24.62
N ILE A 63 -2.14 -8.76 24.72
CA ILE A 63 -2.55 -7.44 24.20
C ILE A 63 -2.56 -6.43 25.33
N THR A 64 -1.67 -5.43 25.25
CA THR A 64 -1.59 -4.39 26.27
C THR A 64 -2.41 -3.15 25.90
N ARG A 65 -2.67 -2.30 26.89
CA ARG A 65 -3.28 -0.96 26.69
C ARG A 65 -2.23 0.15 26.53
N LYS A 66 -0.94 -0.20 26.50
CA LYS A 66 0.16 0.76 26.45
C LYS A 66 0.31 1.32 25.04
N LYS A 67 -0.14 2.56 24.83
CA LYS A 67 0.02 3.30 23.59
C LYS A 67 1.39 3.98 23.56
N ILE A 68 2.15 3.75 22.49
CA ILE A 68 3.46 4.36 22.22
C ILE A 68 3.46 4.97 20.82
N ILE A 69 4.35 5.93 20.56
CA ILE A 69 4.67 6.33 19.20
C ILE A 69 5.74 5.39 18.68
N LYS A 70 5.44 4.69 17.58
CA LYS A 70 6.40 3.84 16.89
C LYS A 70 6.65 4.40 15.49
N LYS A 71 7.92 4.45 15.10
CA LYS A 71 8.33 4.74 13.73
C LYS A 71 8.14 3.50 12.88
N TYR A 72 7.50 3.66 11.74
CA TYR A 72 7.34 2.62 10.72
C TYR A 72 7.99 3.08 9.42
N ARG A 73 8.67 2.15 8.75
CA ARG A 73 8.99 2.32 7.33
C ARG A 73 7.69 2.22 6.53
N VAL A 74 7.41 3.24 5.73
CA VAL A 74 6.24 3.31 4.84
C VAL A 74 6.71 3.50 3.42
N VAL A 75 6.23 2.68 2.50
CA VAL A 75 6.38 2.90 1.07
C VAL A 75 5.16 3.69 0.61
N VAL A 76 5.40 4.88 0.07
CA VAL A 76 4.38 5.70 -0.59
C VAL A 76 4.47 5.43 -2.07
N MET A 77 3.38 4.94 -2.65
CA MET A 77 3.25 4.70 -4.10
C MET A 77 2.09 5.54 -4.62
N GLU A 78 2.31 6.34 -5.65
CA GLU A 78 1.30 7.27 -6.13
C GLU A 78 1.37 7.51 -7.63
N ASN A 79 0.22 7.89 -8.21
CA ASN A 79 0.09 8.43 -9.56
C ASN A 79 -0.85 9.66 -9.54
N ASP A 80 -1.35 10.09 -10.69
CA ASP A 80 -2.25 11.25 -10.79
C ASP A 80 -3.59 11.09 -10.06
N TYR A 81 -4.01 9.85 -9.78
CA TYR A 81 -5.34 9.52 -9.27
C TYR A 81 -5.35 8.99 -7.84
N ILE A 82 -4.35 8.19 -7.48
CA ILE A 82 -4.31 7.49 -6.20
C ILE A 82 -2.95 7.61 -5.53
N GLN A 83 -2.95 7.52 -4.19
CA GLN A 83 -1.76 7.32 -3.38
C GLN A 83 -2.02 6.17 -2.41
N LEU A 84 -1.04 5.27 -2.25
CA LEU A 84 -1.06 4.17 -1.31
C LEU A 84 0.03 4.38 -0.26
N LEU A 85 -0.30 4.09 1.00
CA LEU A 85 0.68 3.92 2.07
C LEU A 85 0.80 2.44 2.37
N ILE A 86 1.98 1.87 2.17
CA ILE A 86 2.26 0.45 2.30
C ILE A 86 3.23 0.24 3.45
N LEU A 87 3.01 -0.77 4.28
CA LEU A 87 3.82 -1.11 5.45
C LEU A 87 4.61 -2.40 5.22
N PRO A 88 5.87 -2.32 4.75
CA PRO A 88 6.71 -3.51 4.53
C PRO A 88 6.88 -4.36 5.80
N GLU A 89 7.04 -3.72 6.97
CA GLU A 89 7.20 -4.41 8.26
C GLU A 89 5.97 -5.24 8.68
N LEU A 90 4.81 -4.96 8.09
CA LEU A 90 3.55 -5.67 8.37
C LEU A 90 3.08 -6.46 7.14
N GLY A 91 4.01 -7.18 6.51
CA GLY A 91 3.73 -8.07 5.38
C GLY A 91 3.32 -7.35 4.10
N GLY A 92 3.68 -6.07 3.96
CA GLY A 92 3.27 -5.26 2.81
C GLY A 92 1.80 -4.82 2.87
N ARG A 93 1.21 -4.77 4.07
CA ARG A 93 -0.15 -4.25 4.29
C ARG A 93 -0.32 -2.85 3.69
N VAL A 94 -1.39 -2.63 2.94
CA VAL A 94 -1.80 -1.29 2.52
C VAL A 94 -2.49 -0.64 3.73
N LEU A 95 -1.83 0.34 4.35
CA LEU A 95 -2.35 1.09 5.50
C LEU A 95 -3.52 2.00 5.10
N ALA A 96 -3.33 2.72 3.99
CA ALA A 96 -4.26 3.74 3.51
C ALA A 96 -4.19 3.83 1.98
N ALA A 97 -5.29 4.24 1.39
CA ALA A 97 -5.41 4.44 -0.06
C ALA A 97 -6.25 5.69 -0.30
N PHE A 98 -5.62 6.71 -0.88
CA PHE A 98 -6.18 8.04 -1.07
C PHE A 98 -6.64 8.23 -2.51
N ASP A 99 -7.83 8.79 -2.69
CA ASP A 99 -8.31 9.28 -3.98
C ASP A 99 -7.97 10.77 -4.12
N LYS A 100 -7.08 11.08 -5.05
CA LYS A 100 -6.60 12.45 -5.32
C LYS A 100 -7.58 13.28 -6.16
N THR A 101 -8.57 12.65 -6.77
CA THR A 101 -9.51 13.30 -7.69
C THR A 101 -10.68 13.96 -6.97
N ASN A 102 -11.01 13.50 -5.76
CA ASN A 102 -12.22 13.89 -5.05
C ASN A 102 -11.91 14.32 -3.60
N GLY A 103 -11.10 15.37 -3.43
CA GLY A 103 -10.88 15.98 -2.12
C GLY A 103 -9.90 15.24 -1.19
N ASN A 104 -9.05 14.34 -1.73
CA ASN A 104 -8.00 13.64 -0.98
C ASN A 104 -8.51 12.84 0.23
N PHE A 105 -9.48 11.93 -0.01
CA PHE A 105 -10.05 11.09 1.04
C PHE A 105 -9.54 9.64 0.96
N ASP A 106 -9.55 8.95 2.10
CA ASP A 106 -9.27 7.52 2.18
C ASP A 106 -10.46 6.71 1.67
N PHE A 107 -10.30 5.98 0.55
CA PHE A 107 -11.35 5.13 -0.02
C PHE A 107 -11.37 3.70 0.55
N ILE A 108 -10.44 3.41 1.47
CA ILE A 108 -10.45 2.21 2.31
C ILE A 108 -10.44 2.62 3.78
N TYR A 109 -10.81 1.69 4.69
CA TYR A 109 -10.79 1.98 6.12
C TYR A 109 -9.35 2.17 6.62
N HIS A 110 -8.92 3.42 6.75
CA HIS A 110 -7.61 3.77 7.30
C HIS A 110 -7.69 3.87 8.83
N ASN A 111 -7.13 2.87 9.51
CA ASN A 111 -6.98 2.93 10.96
C ASN A 111 -5.75 3.78 11.33
N GLN A 112 -6.00 4.94 11.95
CA GLN A 112 -4.94 5.89 12.33
C GLN A 112 -4.08 5.42 13.50
N VAL A 113 -4.38 4.25 14.08
CA VAL A 113 -3.57 3.62 15.14
C VAL A 113 -3.31 2.15 14.83
N MET A 114 -2.15 1.66 15.25
CA MET A 114 -1.86 0.23 15.26
C MET A 114 -2.35 -0.36 16.57
N LYS A 115 -3.57 -0.90 16.58
CA LYS A 115 -4.17 -1.52 17.77
C LYS A 115 -4.49 -2.99 17.51
N PRO A 116 -3.61 -3.92 17.95
CA PRO A 116 -3.87 -5.33 17.79
C PRO A 116 -5.08 -5.80 18.63
N GLY A 117 -5.85 -6.74 18.10
CA GLY A 117 -6.92 -7.46 18.79
C GLY A 117 -6.78 -8.98 18.63
N LEU A 118 -7.39 -9.76 19.52
CA LEU A 118 -7.30 -11.22 19.50
C LEU A 118 -8.26 -11.84 18.47
N VAL A 119 -7.90 -11.73 17.18
CA VAL A 119 -8.77 -12.14 16.07
C VAL A 119 -8.06 -13.05 15.06
N ALA A 120 -6.78 -12.80 14.76
CA ALA A 120 -6.05 -13.56 13.76
C ALA A 120 -5.70 -14.97 14.23
N LEU A 121 -5.20 -15.77 13.30
CA LEU A 121 -4.72 -17.13 13.53
C LEU A 121 -3.72 -17.21 14.70
N ARG A 122 -2.83 -16.22 14.83
CA ARG A 122 -1.86 -16.08 15.93
C ARG A 122 -2.36 -15.23 17.10
N GLY A 123 -3.53 -14.61 17.04
CA GLY A 123 -4.02 -13.63 18.02
C GLY A 123 -3.93 -12.20 17.48
N ALA A 124 -2.89 -11.46 17.87
CA ALA A 124 -2.67 -10.02 17.63
C ALA A 124 -2.86 -9.55 16.16
N TRP A 125 -4.09 -9.20 15.79
CA TRP A 125 -4.48 -8.74 14.45
C TRP A 125 -4.79 -7.25 14.41
N LEU A 126 -4.44 -6.59 13.31
CA LEU A 126 -4.68 -5.15 13.09
C LEU A 126 -5.88 -4.93 12.17
N SER A 127 -6.81 -4.06 12.60
CA SER A 127 -7.93 -3.63 11.76
C SER A 127 -7.55 -2.52 10.78
N GLY A 128 -8.29 -2.45 9.67
CA GLY A 128 -8.11 -1.45 8.63
C GLY A 128 -7.09 -1.82 7.57
N GLY A 129 -7.11 -1.05 6.49
CA GLY A 129 -6.27 -1.26 5.33
C GLY A 129 -6.64 -2.51 4.53
N ILE A 130 -5.66 -3.03 3.80
CA ILE A 130 -5.74 -4.29 3.06
C ILE A 130 -4.58 -5.20 3.49
N GLU A 131 -4.92 -6.41 3.94
CA GLU A 131 -3.98 -7.43 4.42
C GLU A 131 -3.93 -8.63 3.47
N TRP A 132 -2.74 -9.21 3.32
CA TRP A 132 -2.53 -10.45 2.60
C TRP A 132 -2.45 -11.62 3.57
N ASN A 133 -3.30 -12.63 3.35
CA ASN A 133 -3.32 -13.88 4.10
C ASN A 133 -3.02 -15.01 3.11
N PHE A 134 -1.92 -15.74 3.30
CA PHE A 134 -1.47 -16.84 2.45
C PHE A 134 -1.13 -18.08 3.27
#